data_AF-Q9TQS3-F1
#
_entry.id   AF-Q9TQS3-F1
#
_cell.length_a   1.000
_cell.length_b   1.000
_cell.length_c   1.000
_cell.angle_alpha   90.00
_cell.angle_beta   90.00
_cell.angle_gamma   90.00
#
_symmetry.space_group_name_H-M   'P 1'
#
loop_
_entity.id
_entity.type
_entity.pdbx_description
1 polymer ?
#
loop_
_entity_poly.entity_id
_entity_poly.type
_entity_poly.pdbx_seq_one_letter_code
_entity_poly.pdbx_strand_id
1 'polypeptide(L)' 'MSSDQEMAIFGEAAPYLRKSEKERIEAQNKPFDAKTSVFVAEPKESFVKGTVQSREGGKVTV' A
#
# COMPACT_ATOMS: atom_id res chain seq x y z
N MET A 1 5.02 6.64 18.58
CA MET A 1 4.34 5.61 17.77
C MET A 1 3.16 5.12 18.59
N SER A 2 1.94 5.15 18.05
CA SER A 2 0.78 4.57 18.76
C SER A 2 0.93 3.06 18.81
N SER A 3 0.90 2.50 20.02
CA SER A 3 1.16 1.09 20.32
C SER A 3 -0.14 0.28 20.44
N ASP A 4 -0.03 -1.04 20.35
CA ASP A 4 -1.19 -1.95 20.49
C ASP A 4 -1.89 -1.83 21.86
N GLN A 5 -1.19 -1.34 22.89
CA GLN A 5 -1.76 -1.09 24.22
C GLN A 5 -2.86 -0.04 24.20
N GLU A 6 -2.74 1.00 23.37
CA GLU A 6 -3.78 2.03 23.22
C GLU A 6 -5.05 1.47 22.55
N MET A 7 -4.92 0.37 21.81
CA MET A 7 -6.06 -0.28 21.13
C MET A 7 -6.81 -1.26 22.03
N ALA A 8 -6.29 -1.60 23.21
CA ALA A 8 -6.91 -2.56 24.13
C ALA A 8 -8.32 -2.14 24.57
N ILE A 9 -8.59 -0.82 24.64
CA ILE A 9 -9.92 -0.28 25.02
C ILE A 9 -11.03 -0.66 24.03
N PHE A 10 -10.67 -1.03 22.79
CA PHE A 10 -11.62 -1.40 21.74
C PHE A 10 -11.87 -2.91 21.67
N GLY A 11 -11.17 -3.72 22.48
CA GLY A 11 -11.35 -5.17 22.54
C GLY A 11 -11.35 -5.84 21.15
N GLU A 12 -12.35 -6.67 20.90
CA GLU A 12 -12.51 -7.42 19.64
C GLU A 12 -12.71 -6.54 18.40
N ALA A 13 -13.13 -5.28 18.58
CA ALA A 13 -13.30 -4.34 17.47
C ALA A 13 -11.96 -3.74 16.99
N ALA A 14 -10.91 -3.82 17.81
CA ALA A 14 -9.62 -3.19 17.53
C ALA A 14 -9.06 -3.49 16.11
N PRO A 15 -9.05 -4.74 15.61
CA PRO A 15 -8.48 -5.07 14.29
C PRO A 15 -9.23 -4.45 13.10
N TYR A 16 -10.51 -4.09 13.30
CA TYR A 16 -11.34 -3.44 12.30
C TYR A 16 -11.14 -1.91 12.29
N LEU A 17 -10.70 -1.35 13.41
CA LEU A 17 -10.42 0.08 13.56
C LEU A 17 -8.96 0.42 13.20
N ARG A 18 -8.03 -0.47 13.56
CA ARG A 18 -6.60 -0.27 13.31
C ARG A 18 -5.87 -1.61 13.23
N LYS A 19 -4.96 -1.73 12.27
CA LYS A 19 -4.00 -2.83 12.21
C LYS A 19 -3.01 -2.77 13.37
N SER A 20 -2.52 -3.94 13.77
CA SER A 20 -1.52 -4.05 14.84
C SER A 20 -0.25 -3.26 14.50
N GLU A 21 0.52 -2.89 15.51
CA GLU A 21 1.81 -2.23 15.35
C GLU A 21 2.74 -3.07 14.46
N LYS A 22 2.75 -4.39 14.66
CA LYS A 22 3.51 -5.33 13.81
C LYS A 22 3.13 -5.23 12.34
N GLU A 23 1.83 -5.35 12.01
CA GLU A 23 1.36 -5.27 10.61
C GLU A 23 1.64 -3.90 9.98
N ARG A 24 1.55 -2.82 10.79
CA ARG A 24 1.87 -1.45 10.33
C ARG A 24 3.36 -1.31 10.01
N ILE A 25 4.24 -1.83 10.87
CA ILE A 25 5.69 -1.81 10.66
C ILE A 25 6.07 -2.64 9.43
N GLU A 26 5.50 -3.84 9.29
CA GLU A 26 5.73 -4.70 8.11
C GLU A 26 5.26 -4.03 6.81
N ALA A 27 4.11 -3.36 6.83
CA ALA A 27 3.60 -2.63 5.66
C ALA A 27 4.45 -1.40 5.30
N GLN A 28 4.95 -0.66 6.30
CA GLN A 28 5.78 0.53 6.09
C GLN A 28 7.20 0.20 5.64
N ASN A 29 7.76 -0.90 6.13
CA ASN A 29 9.11 -1.34 5.77
C ASN A 29 9.16 -2.14 4.46
N LYS A 30 8.02 -2.31 3.77
CA LYS A 30 7.97 -2.99 2.48
C LYS A 30 8.74 -2.16 1.43
N PRO A 31 9.58 -2.79 0.59
CA PRO A 31 10.28 -2.09 -0.49
C PRO A 31 9.30 -1.35 -1.41
N PHE A 32 9.62 -0.08 -1.68
CA PHE A 32 8.84 0.77 -2.58
C PHE A 32 9.78 1.63 -3.42
N ASP A 33 9.68 1.49 -4.75
CA ASP A 33 10.38 2.35 -5.69
C ASP A 33 9.38 3.33 -6.31
N ALA A 34 9.51 4.61 -5.94
CA ALA A 34 8.63 5.68 -6.38
C ALA A 34 8.69 5.97 -7.89
N LYS A 35 9.76 5.56 -8.59
CA LYS A 35 9.89 5.79 -10.04
C LYS A 35 9.17 4.73 -10.86
N THR A 36 9.07 3.51 -10.35
CA THR A 36 8.52 2.36 -11.08
C THR A 36 7.15 1.95 -10.56
N SER A 37 6.82 2.18 -9.29
CA SER A 37 5.51 1.84 -8.71
C SER A 37 4.47 2.91 -9.06
N VAL A 38 3.56 2.61 -9.98
CA VAL A 38 2.59 3.57 -10.54
C VAL A 38 1.17 3.02 -10.53
N PHE A 39 0.19 3.91 -10.74
CA PHE A 39 -1.18 3.52 -11.05
C PHE A 39 -1.44 3.71 -12.55
N VAL A 40 -2.09 2.73 -13.17
CA VAL A 40 -2.43 2.73 -14.61
C VAL A 40 -3.94 2.61 -14.76
N ALA A 41 -4.49 3.31 -15.75
CA ALA A 41 -5.89 3.20 -16.09
C ALA A 41 -6.17 1.83 -16.73
N GLU A 42 -7.13 1.08 -16.18
CA GLU A 42 -7.57 -0.21 -16.71
C GLU A 42 -9.08 -0.11 -17.02
N PRO A 43 -9.54 -0.52 -18.23
CA PRO A 43 -10.92 -0.29 -18.67
C PRO A 43 -12.04 -0.91 -17.80
N LYS A 44 -11.77 -1.97 -17.05
CA LYS A 44 -12.75 -2.72 -16.23
C LYS A 44 -12.65 -2.40 -14.74
N GLU A 45 -11.47 -2.03 -14.25
CA GLU A 45 -11.15 -1.78 -12.84
C GLU A 45 -10.84 -0.30 -12.55
N SER A 46 -10.97 0.57 -13.56
CA SER A 46 -10.63 2.00 -13.55
C SER A 46 -9.14 2.27 -13.34
N PHE A 47 -8.55 1.88 -12.21
CA PHE A 47 -7.14 2.06 -11.90
C PHE A 47 -6.56 0.85 -11.18
N VAL A 48 -5.45 0.34 -11.69
CA VAL A 48 -4.70 -0.77 -11.10
C VAL A 48 -3.29 -0.35 -10.74
N LYS A 49 -2.71 -1.00 -9.73
CA LYS A 49 -1.28 -0.83 -9.40
C LYS A 49 -0.43 -1.59 -10.42
N GLY A 50 0.65 -0.98 -10.87
CA GLY A 50 1.59 -1.60 -11.81
C GLY A 50 3.04 -1.17 -11.57
N THR A 51 3.97 -1.83 -12.26
CA THR A 51 5.41 -1.57 -12.17
C THR A 51 5.96 -1.26 -13.55
N VAL A 52 6.54 -0.08 -13.74
CA VAL A 52 7.10 0.33 -15.04
C VAL A 52 8.22 -0.63 -15.47
N GLN A 53 8.08 -1.22 -16.65
CA GLN A 53 9.06 -2.10 -17.29
C GLN A 53 9.99 -1.33 -18.23
N SER A 54 9.44 -0.42 -19.05
CA SER A 54 10.23 0.40 -19.99
C SER A 54 9.56 1.75 -20.29
N ARG A 55 10.36 2.70 -20.80
CA ARG A 55 9.91 4.03 -21.23
C ARG A 55 10.54 4.38 -22.56
N GLU A 56 9.71 4.57 -23.58
CA GLU A 56 10.16 4.85 -24.95
C GLU A 56 9.30 5.92 -25.59
N GLY A 57 9.91 7.01 -26.08
CA GLY A 57 9.20 8.01 -26.89
C GLY A 57 7.96 8.64 -26.24
N GLY A 58 7.94 8.79 -24.91
CA GLY A 58 6.79 9.31 -24.16
C GLY A 58 5.71 8.29 -23.83
N LYS A 59 5.89 7.02 -24.21
CA LYS A 59 5.05 5.88 -23.81
C LYS A 59 5.71 5.09 -22.68
N VAL A 60 4.89 4.50 -21.81
CA VAL A 60 5.34 3.73 -20.65
C VAL A 60 4.72 2.33 -20.75
N THR A 61 5.56 1.30 -20.68
CA THR A 61 5.13 -0.09 -20.53
C THR A 61 5.10 -0.40 -19.05
N VAL A 62 3.95 -0.87 -18.57
CA VAL A 62 3.70 -1.21 -17.16
C VAL A 62 3.27 -2.67 -17.08
#